data_AF-A0AAD5H055-F1
#
_entry.id   AF-A0AAD5H055-F1
#
_cell.length_a   1.000
_cell.length_b   1.000
_cell.length_c   1.000
_cell.angle_alpha   90.00
_cell.angle_beta   90.00
_cell.angle_gamma   90.00
#
_symmetry.space_group_name_H-M   'P 1'
#
loop_
_entity.id
_entity.type
_entity.pdbx_description
1 polymer ?
#
loop_
_entity_poly.entity_id
_entity_poly.type
_entity_poly.pdbx_seq_one_letter_code
_entity_poly.pdbx_strand_id
1 'polypeptide(L)'
;MTQEAHCPLSFPDKFTEAAAYVAQHGDSLSEESKLLLYSLHQQATVGPCNEPKPWGWSVVNNAKWQSWKQLGDMAAVEAMRLYVRTLEEELPGWWAHHTGAAAEAAAANGGEGGAAPTANGTAGTAAAAPQAGAPPPAPSGPKSRSVAEVVVEGSWVSPYISSDKRPPPRYEHATALVGSELYIIGGNYGGRYLNDTWALNLENLTWKAFVSGGKSSAALPASSAPAGGAPPPPAPLTPIAGHVVVPWHGSLVLVGGHMKAKDALPEMPVRLLDPKAGTWSVVECSAEEGEELPKPRGGHSGLLVGSRLFVFGGEDVMRRPLGELLVLDLATWRWSRPETSGTAPGPRSAHAAALYSDRYMLVFGGGSVAHCNNELWMLDTETMEWSQPEAEGPVPPPRAGHAGAILGDTWFIVGGGNNTSGCADMYALDLSPLGAGPVQWTLWTLVGNTPVESAIASEGLSLQTVPMAGCMVSFGGYNGRYHNAVHVYRPEGYLAASGMLPSPALPAVAAAAAEAEKAAEEARAALEAEQAKSMRLEVEVAEARQELGRMEELERELQKYRLTKEEKKGSGLWNYISGA
;
A
#
# COMPACT_ATOMS: atom_id res chain seq x y z
N MET A 1 -3.12 -22.69 4.41
CA MET A 1 -3.70 -21.37 4.04
C MET A 1 -3.65 -21.30 2.53
N THR A 2 -4.80 -21.33 1.87
CA THR A 2 -4.89 -21.21 0.41
C THR A 2 -4.43 -19.81 0.00
N GLN A 3 -3.45 -19.73 -0.90
CA GLN A 3 -3.08 -18.49 -1.60
C GLN A 3 -4.36 -17.91 -2.23
N GLU A 4 -4.75 -16.70 -1.86
CA GLU A 4 -5.79 -15.97 -2.59
C GLU A 4 -5.23 -15.67 -4.00
N ALA A 5 -5.90 -16.20 -5.02
CA ALA A 5 -5.48 -16.03 -6.40
C ALA A 5 -5.71 -14.58 -6.85
N HIS A 6 -4.63 -13.83 -7.10
CA HIS A 6 -4.70 -12.51 -7.71
C HIS A 6 -5.17 -12.61 -9.17
N CYS A 7 -5.94 -11.64 -9.65
CA CYS A 7 -6.39 -11.59 -11.05
C CYS A 7 -5.21 -11.26 -11.99
N PRO A 8 -4.86 -12.14 -12.96
CA PRO A 8 -3.72 -11.93 -13.85
C PRO A 8 -4.02 -11.02 -15.06
N LEU A 9 -5.28 -10.58 -15.22
CA LEU A 9 -5.69 -9.81 -16.39
C LEU A 9 -5.17 -8.38 -16.35
N SER A 10 -4.84 -7.85 -17.53
CA SER A 10 -4.58 -6.42 -17.73
C SER A 10 -5.89 -5.65 -17.99
N PHE A 11 -5.84 -4.32 -17.94
CA PHE A 11 -6.94 -3.48 -18.39
C PHE A 11 -7.00 -3.44 -19.93
N PRO A 12 -8.21 -3.42 -20.54
CA PRO A 12 -9.52 -3.26 -19.91
C PRO A 12 -10.17 -4.57 -19.41
N ASP A 13 -9.66 -5.75 -19.77
CA ASP A 13 -10.31 -7.04 -19.47
C ASP A 13 -10.53 -7.28 -17.97
N LYS A 14 -9.55 -6.88 -17.12
CA LYS A 14 -9.70 -6.92 -15.66
C LYS A 14 -10.93 -6.15 -15.17
N PHE A 15 -11.19 -4.99 -15.77
CA PHE A 15 -12.38 -4.18 -15.45
C PHE A 15 -13.66 -4.84 -15.96
N THR A 16 -13.64 -5.42 -17.16
CA THR A 16 -14.79 -6.13 -17.71
C THR A 16 -15.24 -7.28 -16.80
N GLU A 17 -14.29 -8.11 -16.34
CA GLU A 17 -14.58 -9.21 -15.42
C GLU A 17 -15.04 -8.71 -14.05
N ALA A 18 -14.40 -7.67 -13.52
CA ALA A 18 -14.83 -7.03 -12.27
C ALA A 18 -16.26 -6.49 -12.35
N ALA A 19 -16.62 -5.84 -13.46
CA ALA A 19 -17.97 -5.32 -13.68
C ALA A 19 -19.00 -6.45 -13.79
N ALA A 20 -18.66 -7.55 -14.47
CA ALA A 20 -19.51 -8.74 -14.56
C ALA A 20 -19.74 -9.37 -13.17
N TYR A 21 -18.68 -9.45 -12.35
CA TYR A 21 -18.77 -9.94 -10.98
C TYR A 21 -19.69 -9.09 -10.10
N VAL A 22 -19.50 -7.76 -10.13
CA VAL A 22 -20.34 -6.80 -9.36
C VAL A 22 -21.80 -6.85 -9.79
N ALA A 23 -22.08 -7.06 -11.08
CA ALA A 23 -23.45 -7.20 -11.55
C ALA A 23 -24.19 -8.40 -10.94
N GLN A 24 -23.47 -9.45 -10.53
CA GLN A 24 -24.03 -10.66 -9.93
C GLN A 24 -23.95 -10.69 -8.39
N HIS A 25 -22.93 -10.06 -7.81
CA HIS A 25 -22.61 -10.18 -6.37
C HIS A 25 -22.64 -8.84 -5.61
N GLY A 26 -22.95 -7.74 -6.31
CA GLY A 26 -22.91 -6.39 -5.77
C GLY A 26 -23.97 -6.05 -4.73
N ASP A 27 -24.96 -6.93 -4.51
CA ASP A 27 -26.02 -6.70 -3.52
C ASP A 27 -25.48 -6.55 -2.09
N SER A 28 -24.36 -7.23 -1.80
CA SER A 28 -23.68 -7.20 -0.50
C SER A 28 -22.90 -5.90 -0.22
N LEU A 29 -22.69 -5.05 -1.23
CA LEU A 29 -21.94 -3.81 -1.12
C LEU A 29 -22.75 -2.73 -0.38
N SER A 30 -22.04 -1.78 0.24
CA SER A 30 -22.68 -0.60 0.81
C SER A 30 -23.28 0.29 -0.28
N GLU A 31 -24.31 1.08 0.04
CA GLU A 31 -24.91 2.01 -0.94
C GLU A 31 -23.91 3.05 -1.46
N GLU A 32 -22.94 3.46 -0.64
CA GLU A 32 -21.85 4.34 -1.04
C GLU A 32 -20.91 3.66 -2.06
N SER A 33 -20.49 2.42 -1.77
CA SER A 33 -19.65 1.64 -2.68
C SER A 33 -20.37 1.34 -3.99
N LYS A 34 -21.70 1.06 -3.96
CA LYS A 34 -22.53 0.91 -5.16
C LYS A 34 -22.58 2.20 -5.99
N LEU A 35 -22.73 3.36 -5.34
CA LEU A 35 -22.75 4.66 -6.02
C LEU A 35 -21.39 5.00 -6.65
N LEU A 36 -20.30 4.70 -5.97
CA LEU A 36 -18.93 4.89 -6.47
C LEU A 36 -18.62 3.95 -7.65
N LEU A 37 -18.91 2.65 -7.51
CA LEU A 37 -18.72 1.70 -8.61
C LEU A 37 -19.61 2.07 -9.81
N TYR A 38 -20.85 2.52 -9.57
CA TYR A 38 -21.71 3.02 -10.65
C TYR A 38 -21.08 4.21 -11.38
N SER A 39 -20.64 5.25 -10.66
CA SER A 39 -20.09 6.45 -11.30
C SER A 39 -18.79 6.13 -12.04
N LEU A 40 -17.92 5.29 -11.48
CA LEU A 40 -16.70 4.82 -12.13
C LEU A 40 -17.00 3.99 -13.38
N HIS A 41 -18.03 3.13 -13.36
CA HIS A 41 -18.44 2.38 -14.54
C HIS A 41 -18.94 3.31 -15.65
N GLN A 42 -19.75 4.32 -15.31
CA GLN A 42 -20.21 5.33 -16.27
C GLN A 42 -19.04 6.15 -16.83
N GLN A 43 -18.11 6.57 -15.97
CA GLN A 43 -16.92 7.30 -16.41
C GLN A 43 -16.02 6.47 -17.33
N ALA A 44 -15.87 5.17 -17.04
CA ALA A 44 -15.07 4.24 -17.83
C ALA A 44 -15.68 3.91 -19.20
N THR A 45 -17.01 3.84 -19.30
CA THR A 45 -17.72 3.34 -20.49
C THR A 45 -18.36 4.44 -21.34
N VAL A 46 -18.73 5.57 -20.72
CA VAL A 46 -19.41 6.71 -21.35
C VAL A 46 -18.53 7.96 -21.34
N GLY A 47 -17.76 8.19 -20.28
CA GLY A 47 -16.93 9.39 -20.10
C GLY A 47 -17.55 10.41 -19.12
N PRO A 48 -17.15 11.69 -19.19
CA PRO A 48 -17.65 12.73 -18.27
C PRO A 48 -19.18 12.89 -18.29
N CYS A 49 -19.77 13.14 -17.11
CA CYS A 49 -21.21 13.34 -16.99
C CYS A 49 -21.67 14.65 -17.66
N ASN A 50 -22.23 14.54 -18.86
CA ASN A 50 -22.83 15.64 -19.63
C ASN A 50 -24.36 15.66 -19.56
N GLU A 51 -24.96 14.71 -18.86
CA GLU A 51 -26.40 14.62 -18.68
C GLU A 51 -26.94 15.79 -17.85
N PRO A 52 -28.12 16.34 -18.18
CA PRO A 52 -28.75 17.38 -17.38
C PRO A 52 -29.12 16.82 -16.00
N LYS A 53 -29.07 17.68 -14.98
CA LYS A 53 -29.47 17.30 -13.62
C LYS A 53 -30.90 16.74 -13.64
N PRO A 54 -31.14 15.52 -13.11
CA PRO A 54 -32.45 14.91 -13.12
C PRO A 54 -33.50 15.79 -12.43
N TRP A 55 -34.61 16.04 -13.11
CA TRP A 55 -35.75 16.80 -12.57
C TRP A 55 -36.74 15.84 -11.90
N GLY A 56 -37.02 16.04 -10.61
CA GLY A 56 -37.99 15.24 -9.85
C GLY A 56 -37.48 14.70 -8.51
N TRP A 57 -38.35 13.97 -7.80
CA TRP A 57 -38.16 13.48 -6.43
C TRP A 57 -37.36 12.16 -6.32
N SER A 58 -36.73 11.67 -7.40
CA SER A 58 -35.96 10.43 -7.38
C SER A 58 -34.60 10.65 -6.71
N VAL A 59 -34.52 10.35 -5.41
CA VAL A 59 -33.30 10.44 -4.60
C VAL A 59 -32.16 9.62 -5.21
N VAL A 60 -32.44 8.41 -5.69
CA VAL A 60 -31.45 7.50 -6.29
C VAL A 60 -30.88 8.06 -7.58
N ASN A 61 -31.73 8.59 -8.48
CA ASN A 61 -31.24 9.16 -9.75
C ASN A 61 -30.44 10.44 -9.50
N ASN A 62 -30.84 11.25 -8.51
CA ASN A 62 -30.06 12.42 -8.12
C ASN A 62 -28.70 12.01 -7.56
N ALA A 63 -28.64 11.02 -6.67
CA ALA A 63 -27.39 10.51 -6.10
C ALA A 63 -26.45 9.96 -7.19
N LYS A 64 -26.96 9.16 -8.13
CA LYS A 64 -26.21 8.64 -9.28
C LYS A 64 -25.66 9.74 -10.18
N TRP A 65 -26.48 10.74 -10.49
CA TRP A 65 -26.04 11.89 -11.29
C TRP A 65 -24.97 12.71 -10.54
N GLN A 66 -25.17 12.98 -9.25
CA GLN A 66 -24.21 13.72 -8.44
C GLN A 66 -22.86 12.99 -8.34
N SER A 67 -22.87 11.68 -8.05
CA SER A 67 -21.63 10.91 -7.91
C SER A 67 -20.86 10.82 -9.23
N TRP A 68 -21.55 10.68 -10.37
CA TRP A 68 -20.90 10.72 -11.68
C TRP A 68 -20.41 12.13 -12.05
N LYS A 69 -21.21 13.17 -11.78
CA LYS A 69 -20.82 14.55 -12.05
C LYS A 69 -19.58 14.98 -11.27
N GLN A 70 -19.41 14.47 -10.05
CA GLN A 70 -18.27 14.74 -9.19
C GLN A 70 -16.94 14.15 -9.66
N LEU A 71 -16.95 13.17 -10.58
CA LEU A 71 -15.73 12.61 -11.18
C LEU A 71 -15.09 13.52 -12.24
N GLY A 72 -15.82 14.55 -12.70
CA GLY A 72 -15.28 15.56 -13.62
C GLY A 72 -14.79 14.98 -14.95
N ASP A 73 -13.55 15.30 -15.30
CA ASP A 73 -12.86 14.93 -16.54
C ASP A 73 -11.92 13.71 -16.37
N MET A 74 -12.10 12.91 -15.32
CA MET A 74 -11.35 11.68 -15.05
C MET A 74 -11.24 10.79 -16.29
N ALA A 75 -10.03 10.31 -16.60
CA ALA A 75 -9.79 9.46 -17.77
C ALA A 75 -10.49 8.09 -17.63
N ALA A 76 -10.94 7.51 -18.75
CA ALA A 76 -11.63 6.21 -18.72
C ALA A 76 -10.77 5.09 -18.09
N VAL A 77 -9.47 5.05 -18.38
CA VAL A 77 -8.53 4.07 -17.80
C VAL A 77 -8.37 4.26 -16.29
N GLU A 78 -8.44 5.51 -15.81
CA GLU A 78 -8.41 5.81 -14.38
C GLU A 78 -9.67 5.32 -13.68
N ALA A 79 -10.82 5.56 -14.29
CA ALA A 79 -12.08 5.05 -13.78
C ALA A 79 -12.10 3.52 -13.72
N MET A 80 -11.55 2.81 -14.72
CA MET A 80 -11.41 1.36 -14.70
C MET A 80 -10.53 0.86 -13.55
N ARG A 81 -9.37 1.49 -13.34
CA ARG A 81 -8.44 1.11 -12.26
C ARG A 81 -9.04 1.36 -10.89
N LEU A 82 -9.68 2.52 -10.70
CA LEU A 82 -10.41 2.85 -9.47
C LEU A 82 -11.56 1.90 -9.20
N TYR A 83 -12.29 1.48 -10.23
CA TYR A 83 -13.37 0.51 -10.10
C TYR A 83 -12.85 -0.81 -9.53
N VAL A 84 -11.77 -1.34 -10.12
CA VAL A 84 -11.17 -2.60 -9.70
C VAL A 84 -10.56 -2.49 -8.31
N ARG A 85 -9.85 -1.40 -7.99
CA ARG A 85 -9.31 -1.15 -6.64
C ARG A 85 -10.43 -1.13 -5.59
N THR A 86 -11.51 -0.41 -5.88
CA THR A 86 -12.68 -0.31 -4.98
C THR A 86 -13.30 -1.70 -4.77
N LEU A 87 -13.43 -2.52 -5.82
CA LEU A 87 -13.93 -3.89 -5.71
C LEU A 87 -13.01 -4.77 -4.84
N GLU A 88 -11.69 -4.70 -5.06
CA GLU A 88 -10.71 -5.48 -4.31
C GLU A 88 -10.71 -5.13 -2.81
N GLU A 89 -10.96 -3.87 -2.47
CA GLU A 89 -11.09 -3.39 -1.08
C GLU A 89 -12.41 -3.80 -0.43
N GLU A 90 -13.53 -3.78 -1.17
CA GLU A 90 -14.85 -4.10 -0.64
C GLU A 90 -15.14 -5.61 -0.58
N LEU A 91 -14.69 -6.35 -1.59
CA LEU A 91 -14.86 -7.80 -1.74
C LEU A 91 -13.51 -8.48 -1.99
N PRO A 92 -12.68 -8.65 -0.94
CA PRO A 92 -11.43 -9.39 -1.01
C PRO A 92 -11.67 -10.81 -1.55
N GLY A 93 -10.83 -11.25 -2.50
CA GLY A 93 -10.94 -12.58 -3.10
C GLY A 93 -12.00 -12.72 -4.22
N TRP A 94 -12.57 -11.60 -4.71
CA TRP A 94 -13.56 -11.61 -5.80
C TRP A 94 -13.12 -12.45 -7.00
N TRP A 95 -11.83 -12.41 -7.38
CA TRP A 95 -11.32 -13.15 -8.54
C TRP A 95 -11.36 -14.67 -8.35
N ALA A 96 -10.98 -15.14 -7.16
CA ALA A 96 -11.05 -16.56 -6.83
C ALA A 96 -12.52 -17.04 -6.81
N HIS A 97 -13.44 -16.22 -6.28
CA HIS A 97 -14.87 -16.51 -6.33
C HIS A 97 -15.40 -16.52 -7.76
N HIS A 98 -15.04 -15.52 -8.57
CA HIS A 98 -15.47 -15.36 -9.96
C HIS A 98 -15.03 -16.55 -10.83
N THR A 99 -13.76 -16.94 -10.72
CA THR A 99 -13.20 -18.06 -11.49
C THR A 99 -13.63 -19.43 -10.95
N GLY A 100 -13.84 -19.57 -9.64
CA GLY A 100 -14.41 -20.77 -9.03
C GLY A 100 -15.87 -21.00 -9.46
N ALA A 101 -16.68 -19.94 -9.47
CA ALA A 101 -18.06 -19.99 -9.96
C ALA A 101 -18.13 -20.26 -11.47
N ALA A 102 -17.20 -19.69 -12.26
CA ALA A 102 -17.08 -20.00 -13.69
C ALA A 102 -16.67 -21.47 -13.95
N ALA A 103 -15.81 -22.05 -13.11
CA ALA A 103 -15.42 -23.46 -13.18
C ALA A 103 -16.58 -24.40 -12.79
N GLU A 104 -17.38 -24.05 -11.77
CA GLU A 104 -18.60 -24.79 -11.42
C GLU A 104 -19.69 -24.67 -12.50
N ALA A 105 -19.86 -23.49 -13.11
CA ALA A 105 -20.77 -23.28 -14.23
C ALA A 105 -20.32 -24.01 -15.52
N ALA A 106 -19.01 -24.11 -15.76
CA ALA A 106 -18.44 -24.89 -16.86
C ALA A 106 -18.57 -26.40 -16.62
N ALA A 107 -18.43 -26.86 -15.37
CA ALA A 107 -18.69 -28.26 -14.99
C ALA A 107 -20.17 -28.65 -15.12
N ALA A 108 -21.10 -27.71 -14.91
CA ALA A 108 -22.53 -27.91 -15.12
C ALA A 108 -22.95 -27.94 -16.60
N ASN A 109 -22.14 -27.38 -17.51
CA ASN A 109 -22.43 -27.28 -18.95
C ASN A 109 -21.56 -28.20 -19.82
N GLY A 110 -20.98 -29.26 -19.24
CA GLY A 110 -20.19 -30.26 -19.95
C GLY A 110 -21.03 -31.15 -20.88
N GLY A 111 -21.39 -30.62 -22.04
CA GLY A 111 -22.05 -31.33 -23.13
C GLY A 111 -21.72 -30.70 -24.48
N GLU A 112 -20.86 -31.39 -25.23
CA GLU A 112 -20.50 -31.20 -26.65
C GLU A 112 -19.32 -30.27 -26.99
N GLY A 113 -18.38 -30.87 -27.73
CA GLY A 113 -17.07 -30.33 -28.03
C GLY A 113 -16.99 -29.52 -29.32
N GLY A 114 -15.83 -28.89 -29.51
CA GLY A 114 -15.49 -28.17 -30.73
C GLY A 114 -14.03 -27.76 -30.71
N ALA A 115 -13.29 -28.20 -31.73
CA ALA A 115 -11.85 -28.09 -31.89
C ALA A 115 -11.30 -26.66 -31.88
N ALA A 116 -10.06 -26.53 -31.40
CA ALA A 116 -9.20 -25.38 -31.62
C ALA A 116 -8.92 -25.15 -33.13
N PRO A 117 -8.82 -23.90 -33.60
CA PRO A 117 -8.11 -23.59 -34.83
C PRO A 117 -6.78 -22.88 -34.53
N THR A 118 -5.79 -23.37 -35.26
CA THR A 118 -4.42 -22.91 -35.41
C THR A 118 -4.31 -21.53 -36.08
N ALA A 119 -3.24 -20.83 -35.74
CA ALA A 119 -2.74 -19.62 -36.38
C ALA A 119 -2.55 -19.76 -37.90
N ASN A 120 -2.95 -18.75 -38.66
CA ASN A 120 -2.15 -18.16 -39.74
C ASN A 120 -2.80 -16.95 -40.43
N GLY A 121 -1.95 -16.02 -40.84
CA GLY A 121 -2.21 -15.00 -41.86
C GLY A 121 -2.30 -13.59 -41.28
N THR A 122 -1.67 -12.55 -41.83
CA THR A 122 -0.91 -12.37 -43.08
C THR A 122 -0.31 -10.97 -43.02
N ALA A 123 0.89 -10.79 -43.59
CA ALA A 123 1.56 -9.51 -43.75
C ALA A 123 0.71 -8.51 -44.56
N GLY A 124 0.58 -7.28 -44.04
CA GLY A 124 -0.08 -6.15 -44.69
C GLY A 124 0.81 -4.92 -44.65
N THR A 125 1.24 -4.51 -45.83
CA THR A 125 2.15 -3.42 -46.21
C THR A 125 1.93 -2.07 -45.52
N ALA A 126 3.05 -1.44 -45.13
CA ALA A 126 3.14 -0.06 -44.68
C ALA A 126 2.89 0.94 -45.83
N ALA A 127 2.12 1.99 -45.54
CA ALA A 127 2.01 3.19 -46.38
C ALA A 127 2.42 4.41 -45.55
N ALA A 128 3.36 5.18 -46.09
CA ALA A 128 3.96 6.37 -45.51
C ALA A 128 3.15 7.65 -45.84
N ALA A 129 3.20 8.63 -44.93
CA ALA A 129 3.01 10.08 -45.17
C ALA A 129 3.58 10.88 -43.98
N PRO A 130 3.81 12.21 -44.06
CA PRO A 130 5.02 12.83 -44.57
C PRO A 130 5.80 13.64 -43.51
N GLN A 131 7.05 13.98 -43.84
CA GLN A 131 7.96 14.84 -43.06
C GLN A 131 7.41 16.27 -42.88
N ALA A 132 7.58 16.82 -41.68
CA ALA A 132 7.47 18.23 -41.36
C ALA A 132 8.77 18.72 -40.69
N GLY A 133 9.13 19.98 -40.96
CA GLY A 133 10.48 20.53 -40.87
C GLY A 133 11.08 20.71 -39.48
N ALA A 134 12.40 20.87 -39.47
CA ALA A 134 13.24 21.05 -38.29
C ALA A 134 12.98 22.39 -37.55
N PRO A 135 13.02 22.42 -36.21
CA PRO A 135 13.03 23.66 -35.44
C PRO A 135 14.45 24.27 -35.33
N PRO A 136 14.57 25.60 -35.10
CA PRO A 136 15.85 26.31 -34.98
C PRO A 136 16.59 26.00 -33.66
N PRO A 137 17.91 26.28 -33.57
CA PRO A 137 18.73 25.84 -32.44
C PRO A 137 18.42 26.59 -31.15
N ALA A 138 18.34 25.86 -30.04
CA ALA A 138 18.21 26.39 -28.68
C ALA A 138 19.51 27.09 -28.23
N PRO A 139 19.42 28.13 -27.37
CA PRO A 139 20.59 28.77 -26.78
C PRO A 139 21.34 27.80 -25.84
N SER A 140 22.67 27.93 -25.82
CA SER A 140 23.62 27.12 -25.05
C SER A 140 23.22 26.97 -23.58
N GLY A 141 22.96 25.73 -23.15
CA GLY A 141 22.67 25.39 -21.76
C GLY A 141 23.84 25.69 -20.80
N PRO A 142 23.56 25.77 -19.48
CA PRO A 142 24.59 25.99 -18.48
C PRO A 142 25.59 24.83 -18.46
N LYS A 143 26.86 25.18 -18.23
CA LYS A 143 28.01 24.25 -18.17
C LYS A 143 27.78 23.23 -17.05
N SER A 144 27.88 21.94 -17.34
CA SER A 144 27.72 20.88 -16.33
C SER A 144 28.76 21.07 -15.22
N ARG A 145 28.28 21.28 -14.00
CA ARG A 145 29.10 21.30 -12.80
C ARG A 145 29.48 19.84 -12.51
N SER A 146 30.77 19.53 -12.39
CA SER A 146 31.20 18.20 -11.93
C SER A 146 30.87 18.09 -10.45
N VAL A 147 29.77 17.43 -10.12
CA VAL A 147 29.40 17.10 -8.74
C VAL A 147 30.08 15.79 -8.37
N ALA A 148 30.72 15.73 -7.21
CA ALA A 148 31.30 14.50 -6.70
C ALA A 148 30.18 13.49 -6.48
N GLU A 149 30.33 12.29 -7.02
CA GLU A 149 29.37 11.19 -6.83
C GLU A 149 29.39 10.78 -5.35
N VAL A 150 28.33 11.14 -4.61
CA VAL A 150 28.17 10.74 -3.21
C VAL A 150 27.58 9.33 -3.21
N VAL A 151 28.42 8.31 -3.06
CA VAL A 151 27.94 6.93 -2.91
C VAL A 151 27.43 6.77 -1.48
N VAL A 152 26.12 6.59 -1.32
CA VAL A 152 25.49 6.29 -0.02
C VAL A 152 25.33 4.77 0.06
N GLU A 153 26.32 4.09 0.65
CA GLU A 153 26.28 2.63 0.86
C GLU A 153 25.53 2.26 2.16
N GLY A 154 25.02 1.03 2.24
CA GLY A 154 24.32 0.50 3.41
C GLY A 154 23.61 -0.81 3.11
N SER A 155 23.15 -1.49 4.15
CA SER A 155 22.46 -2.77 4.03
C SER A 155 21.17 -2.83 4.84
N TRP A 156 20.21 -3.56 4.30
CA TRP A 156 18.96 -3.91 4.98
C TRP A 156 19.16 -5.17 5.79
N VAL A 157 18.80 -5.13 7.07
CA VAL A 157 18.87 -6.27 7.99
C VAL A 157 17.48 -6.55 8.57
N SER A 158 17.10 -7.81 8.67
CA SER A 158 15.87 -8.23 9.35
C SER A 158 16.20 -8.74 10.75
N PRO A 159 16.04 -7.92 11.80
CA PRO A 159 16.38 -8.37 13.15
C PRO A 159 15.45 -9.49 13.61
N TYR A 160 15.97 -10.41 14.40
CA TYR A 160 15.15 -11.37 15.13
C TYR A 160 14.38 -10.65 16.24
N ILE A 161 13.06 -10.80 16.23
CA ILE A 161 12.16 -10.23 17.23
C ILE A 161 11.79 -11.33 18.20
N SER A 162 12.08 -11.12 19.47
CA SER A 162 12.02 -12.15 20.54
C SER A 162 10.60 -12.46 21.05
N SER A 163 9.57 -11.92 20.42
CA SER A 163 8.17 -12.05 20.85
C SER A 163 7.37 -12.98 19.95
N ASP A 164 6.67 -13.94 20.56
CA ASP A 164 5.73 -14.86 19.86
C ASP A 164 4.51 -14.13 19.29
N LYS A 165 4.13 -13.01 19.91
CA LYS A 165 3.04 -12.15 19.44
C LYS A 165 3.61 -11.00 18.62
N ARG A 166 2.98 -10.71 17.48
CA ARG A 166 3.34 -9.62 16.59
C ARG A 166 2.10 -9.06 15.90
N PRO A 167 2.13 -7.81 15.43
CA PRO A 167 1.06 -7.25 14.60
C PRO A 167 0.80 -8.14 13.37
N PRO A 168 -0.47 -8.32 12.96
CA PRO A 168 -0.77 -8.94 11.67
C PRO A 168 -0.16 -8.12 10.52
N PRO A 169 0.12 -8.79 9.39
CA PRO A 169 0.50 -8.11 8.14
C PRO A 169 -0.46 -6.99 7.78
N ARG A 170 0.08 -5.89 7.25
CA ARG A 170 -0.70 -4.69 6.94
C ARG A 170 0.07 -3.73 6.04
N TYR A 171 -0.65 -2.81 5.42
CA TYR A 171 -0.12 -1.64 4.73
C TYR A 171 -1.00 -0.42 5.04
N GLU A 172 -0.56 0.79 4.69
CA GLU A 172 -1.29 2.04 4.98
C GLU A 172 -1.58 2.26 6.48
N HIS A 173 -0.78 1.65 7.36
CA HIS A 173 -0.75 1.96 8.79
C HIS A 173 0.08 3.23 9.02
N ALA A 174 -0.14 3.88 10.16
CA ALA A 174 0.72 4.96 10.60
C ALA A 174 1.75 4.45 11.61
N THR A 175 2.92 5.09 11.61
CA THR A 175 3.95 4.85 12.61
C THR A 175 4.43 6.14 13.26
N ALA A 176 4.77 6.08 14.54
CA ALA A 176 5.42 7.18 15.25
C ALA A 176 6.43 6.62 16.27
N LEU A 177 7.58 7.26 16.38
CA LEU A 177 8.60 6.93 17.36
C LEU A 177 8.44 7.82 18.60
N VAL A 178 8.30 7.21 19.78
CA VAL A 178 8.30 7.90 21.08
C VAL A 178 9.33 7.25 21.99
N GLY A 179 10.42 7.96 22.27
CA GLY A 179 11.56 7.38 22.98
C GLY A 179 12.13 6.19 22.19
N SER A 180 12.17 5.01 22.80
CA SER A 180 12.61 3.77 22.17
C SER A 180 11.45 2.89 21.66
N GLU A 181 10.20 3.37 21.71
CA GLU A 181 9.04 2.62 21.24
C GLU A 181 8.56 3.13 19.88
N LEU A 182 8.57 2.24 18.89
CA LEU A 182 7.98 2.45 17.57
C LEU A 182 6.53 1.96 17.58
N TYR A 183 5.59 2.89 17.47
CA TYR A 183 4.16 2.60 17.43
C TYR A 183 3.70 2.27 16.01
N ILE A 184 2.82 1.28 15.86
CA ILE A 184 2.18 0.85 14.61
C ILE A 184 0.68 0.89 14.87
N ILE A 185 -0.05 1.74 14.14
CA ILE A 185 -1.47 2.02 14.40
C ILE A 185 -2.29 1.79 13.13
N GLY A 186 -3.38 1.03 13.27
CA GLY A 186 -4.33 0.76 12.19
C GLY A 186 -3.70 0.12 10.96
N GLY A 187 -4.16 0.51 9.78
CA GLY A 187 -3.76 -0.04 8.48
C GLY A 187 -4.81 -0.95 7.87
N ASN A 188 -4.48 -1.57 6.76
CA ASN A 188 -5.39 -2.41 5.98
C ASN A 188 -4.80 -3.82 5.78
N TYR A 189 -5.64 -4.85 5.88
CA TYR A 189 -5.31 -6.23 5.57
C TYR A 189 -6.51 -6.91 4.90
N GLY A 190 -6.35 -7.27 3.62
CA GLY A 190 -7.39 -7.91 2.83
C GLY A 190 -8.70 -7.12 2.86
N GLY A 191 -8.67 -5.83 2.53
CA GLY A 191 -9.84 -4.93 2.50
C GLY A 191 -10.48 -4.63 3.87
N ARG A 192 -9.87 -5.10 4.96
CA ARG A 192 -10.29 -4.78 6.33
C ARG A 192 -9.35 -3.76 6.94
N TYR A 193 -9.90 -2.62 7.30
CA TYR A 193 -9.19 -1.67 8.14
C TYR A 193 -9.03 -2.24 9.56
N LEU A 194 -7.89 -1.94 10.16
CA LEU A 194 -7.48 -2.40 11.48
C LEU A 194 -7.65 -1.25 12.48
N ASN A 195 -7.90 -1.60 13.74
CA ASN A 195 -8.03 -0.64 14.83
C ASN A 195 -7.17 -1.01 16.05
N ASP A 196 -6.18 -1.86 15.84
CA ASP A 196 -5.21 -2.23 16.84
C ASP A 196 -4.07 -1.21 16.92
N THR A 197 -3.37 -1.24 18.05
CA THR A 197 -2.18 -0.45 18.30
C THR A 197 -1.12 -1.38 18.84
N TRP A 198 0.06 -1.35 18.23
CA TRP A 198 1.22 -2.11 18.64
C TRP A 198 2.38 -1.17 18.90
N ALA A 199 3.27 -1.52 19.82
CA ALA A 199 4.55 -0.87 19.99
C ALA A 199 5.66 -1.91 19.92
N LEU A 200 6.70 -1.63 19.13
CA LEU A 200 7.96 -2.34 19.14
C LEU A 200 8.95 -1.57 20.01
N ASN A 201 9.43 -2.19 21.08
CA ASN A 201 10.55 -1.64 21.84
C ASN A 201 11.84 -1.92 21.07
N LEU A 202 12.55 -0.87 20.65
CA LEU A 202 13.74 -0.94 19.82
C LEU A 202 15.02 -1.31 20.60
N GLU A 203 15.00 -1.28 21.93
CA GLU A 203 16.13 -1.68 22.77
C GLU A 203 16.21 -3.19 22.97
N ASN A 204 15.07 -3.85 23.09
CA ASN A 204 14.99 -5.30 23.36
C ASN A 204 14.23 -6.10 22.29
N LEU A 205 13.71 -5.44 21.26
CA LEU A 205 13.01 -6.03 20.12
C LEU A 205 11.81 -6.89 20.53
N THR A 206 10.98 -6.36 21.43
CA THR A 206 9.74 -6.99 21.88
C THR A 206 8.51 -6.20 21.45
N TRP A 207 7.43 -6.92 21.14
CA TRP A 207 6.13 -6.32 20.81
C TRP A 207 5.25 -6.19 22.04
N LYS A 208 4.56 -5.06 22.14
CA LYS A 208 3.47 -4.81 23.07
C LYS A 208 2.19 -4.51 22.28
N ALA A 209 1.14 -5.30 22.52
CA ALA A 209 -0.19 -5.02 21.98
C ALA A 209 -0.98 -4.16 22.97
N PHE A 210 -1.69 -3.16 22.47
CA PHE A 210 -2.63 -2.36 23.24
C PHE A 210 -4.06 -2.84 22.99
N VAL A 211 -4.81 -3.09 24.06
CA VAL A 211 -6.17 -3.62 23.98
C VAL A 211 -7.16 -2.48 23.77
N SER A 212 -7.88 -2.51 22.64
CA SER A 212 -9.00 -1.61 22.39
C SER A 212 -10.15 -1.93 23.37
N GLY A 213 -10.54 -0.97 24.22
CA GLY A 213 -11.74 -1.08 25.06
C GLY A 213 -11.52 -1.29 26.57
N GLY A 214 -10.30 -1.16 27.10
CA GLY A 214 -10.09 -1.09 28.55
C GLY A 214 -10.73 0.19 29.12
N LYS A 215 -11.66 0.05 30.07
CA LYS A 215 -12.12 1.17 30.91
C LYS A 215 -10.93 1.66 31.75
N SER A 216 -10.15 2.59 31.21
CA SER A 216 -9.17 3.30 32.04
C SER A 216 -9.90 4.40 32.80
N SER A 217 -9.69 4.42 34.13
CA SER A 217 -10.11 5.51 35.00
C SER A 217 -9.06 6.62 35.10
N ALA A 218 -7.95 6.53 34.37
CA ALA A 218 -6.88 7.51 34.41
C ALA A 218 -7.18 8.64 33.42
N ALA A 219 -7.23 9.87 33.93
CA ALA A 219 -7.32 11.07 33.12
C ALA A 219 -6.04 11.25 32.29
N LEU A 220 -6.20 11.74 31.05
CA LEU A 220 -5.08 12.12 30.17
C LEU A 220 -4.14 13.13 30.86
N PRO A 221 -2.86 13.19 30.46
CA PRO A 221 -1.96 14.23 30.93
C PRO A 221 -2.54 15.63 30.60
N ALA A 222 -2.54 16.54 31.58
CA ALA A 222 -3.10 17.88 31.42
C ALA A 222 -2.50 18.68 30.24
N SER A 223 -1.29 18.31 29.78
CA SER A 223 -0.60 18.92 28.65
C SER A 223 -1.16 18.56 27.27
N SER A 224 -2.04 17.55 27.16
CA SER A 224 -2.70 17.18 25.90
C SER A 224 -4.10 17.77 25.76
N ALA A 225 -4.60 18.44 26.80
CA ALA A 225 -5.88 19.13 26.76
C ALA A 225 -5.74 20.46 25.96
N PRO A 226 -6.81 20.91 25.26
CA PRO A 226 -6.87 22.29 24.77
C PRO A 226 -6.53 23.25 25.92
N ALA A 227 -5.84 24.36 25.65
CA ALA A 227 -5.44 25.31 26.68
C ALA A 227 -6.61 25.71 27.61
N GLY A 228 -6.62 25.18 28.84
CA GLY A 228 -7.65 25.45 29.86
C GLY A 228 -8.90 24.53 29.84
N GLY A 229 -8.94 23.49 29.02
CA GLY A 229 -10.09 22.57 28.87
C GLY A 229 -9.99 21.28 29.70
N ALA A 230 -11.13 20.57 29.80
CA ALA A 230 -11.17 19.21 30.34
C ALA A 230 -10.48 18.20 29.38
N PRO A 231 -9.88 17.10 29.88
CA PRO A 231 -9.29 16.09 29.03
C PRO A 231 -10.34 15.42 28.11
N PRO A 232 -9.98 15.10 26.86
CA PRO A 232 -10.94 14.54 25.91
C PRO A 232 -11.45 13.15 26.34
N PRO A 233 -12.73 12.84 26.04
CA PRO A 233 -13.36 11.62 26.52
C PRO A 233 -12.72 10.37 25.88
N PRO A 234 -12.58 9.26 26.64
CA PRO A 234 -12.03 8.03 26.11
C PRO A 234 -12.98 7.39 25.10
N ALA A 235 -12.44 6.95 23.96
CA ALA A 235 -13.17 6.27 22.90
C ALA A 235 -12.24 5.30 22.17
N PRO A 236 -12.69 4.06 21.86
CA PRO A 236 -11.87 3.10 21.12
C PRO A 236 -11.50 3.63 19.73
N LEU A 237 -10.38 3.16 19.20
CA LEU A 237 -9.99 3.44 17.82
C LEU A 237 -10.99 2.79 16.86
N THR A 238 -11.51 3.58 15.93
CA THR A 238 -12.29 3.09 14.80
C THR A 238 -11.34 2.46 13.76
N PRO A 239 -11.71 1.34 13.12
CA PRO A 239 -10.92 0.76 12.03
C PRO A 239 -10.54 1.78 10.96
N ILE A 240 -9.24 1.95 10.73
CA ILE A 240 -8.73 3.07 9.94
C ILE A 240 -7.42 2.75 9.20
N ALA A 241 -7.26 3.29 7.99
CA ALA A 241 -6.05 3.18 7.16
C ALA A 241 -5.74 4.50 6.44
N GLY A 242 -4.50 4.71 6.00
CA GLY A 242 -4.09 5.92 5.27
C GLY A 242 -4.12 7.19 6.14
N HIS A 243 -4.04 7.05 7.45
CA HIS A 243 -3.99 8.17 8.41
C HIS A 243 -2.54 8.53 8.73
N VAL A 244 -2.34 9.66 9.41
CA VAL A 244 -1.03 10.08 9.92
C VAL A 244 -1.03 10.09 11.44
N VAL A 245 0.12 9.81 12.05
CA VAL A 245 0.31 9.90 13.50
C VAL A 245 1.58 10.69 13.79
N VAL A 246 1.47 11.69 14.68
CA VAL A 246 2.61 12.50 15.14
C VAL A 246 2.71 12.50 16.67
N PRO A 247 3.93 12.50 17.24
CA PRO A 247 4.11 12.68 18.67
C PRO A 247 3.83 14.14 19.09
N TRP A 248 3.10 14.33 20.19
CA TRP A 248 2.79 15.66 20.76
C TRP A 248 2.70 15.59 22.28
N HIS A 249 3.57 16.32 22.99
CA HIS A 249 3.61 16.39 24.47
C HIS A 249 3.45 15.04 25.20
N GLY A 250 4.15 14.00 24.73
CA GLY A 250 4.12 12.67 25.32
C GLY A 250 2.88 11.83 25.00
N SER A 251 2.00 12.32 24.13
CA SER A 251 0.89 11.60 23.51
C SER A 251 1.15 11.38 22.02
N LEU A 252 0.30 10.58 21.38
CA LEU A 252 0.28 10.42 19.92
C LEU A 252 -1.01 11.01 19.37
N VAL A 253 -0.91 11.88 18.36
CA VAL A 253 -2.04 12.50 17.66
C VAL A 253 -2.25 11.78 16.34
N LEU A 254 -3.41 11.17 16.16
CA LEU A 254 -3.86 10.59 14.90
C LEU A 254 -4.75 11.59 14.16
N VAL A 255 -4.51 11.79 12.87
CA VAL A 255 -5.29 12.71 12.03
C VAL A 255 -5.69 12.06 10.70
N GLY A 256 -6.98 12.14 10.39
CA GLY A 256 -7.56 11.63 9.14
C GLY A 256 -7.53 10.10 9.05
N GLY A 257 -7.63 9.60 7.82
CA GLY A 257 -7.71 8.19 7.46
C GLY A 257 -9.03 7.79 6.83
N HIS A 258 -8.98 6.72 6.04
CA HIS A 258 -10.15 6.06 5.48
C HIS A 258 -10.79 5.13 6.51
N MET A 259 -12.12 5.21 6.58
CA MET A 259 -12.98 4.34 7.37
C MET A 259 -14.01 3.72 6.42
N LYS A 260 -14.63 2.60 6.81
CA LYS A 260 -15.73 2.04 6.01
C LYS A 260 -16.94 2.97 6.07
N ALA A 261 -17.79 2.94 5.05
CA ALA A 261 -19.01 3.77 4.95
C ALA A 261 -19.84 3.81 6.25
N LYS A 262 -20.04 2.65 6.88
CA LYS A 262 -20.81 2.54 8.15
C LYS A 262 -20.18 3.28 9.34
N ASP A 263 -18.87 3.51 9.28
CA ASP A 263 -18.05 4.14 10.30
C ASP A 263 -17.56 5.54 9.86
N ALA A 264 -17.99 6.01 8.67
CA ALA A 264 -17.56 7.26 8.10
C ALA A 264 -18.01 8.45 8.96
N LEU A 265 -17.10 9.40 9.15
CA LEU A 265 -17.37 10.63 9.88
C LEU A 265 -17.59 11.79 8.89
N PRO A 266 -18.39 12.80 9.24
CA PRO A 266 -18.61 13.96 8.37
C PRO A 266 -17.36 14.85 8.22
N GLU A 267 -16.45 14.74 9.18
CA GLU A 267 -15.29 15.60 9.39
C GLU A 267 -14.05 14.74 9.62
N MET A 268 -12.87 15.31 9.36
CA MET A 268 -11.60 14.62 9.52
C MET A 268 -11.37 14.24 10.99
N PRO A 269 -11.23 12.94 11.31
CA PRO A 269 -11.05 12.52 12.70
C PRO A 269 -9.71 13.01 13.25
N VAL A 270 -9.74 13.52 14.49
CA VAL A 270 -8.56 13.77 15.31
C VAL A 270 -8.69 12.99 16.61
N ARG A 271 -7.68 12.17 16.92
CA ARG A 271 -7.67 11.30 18.10
C ARG A 271 -6.36 11.40 18.84
N LEU A 272 -6.42 11.21 20.14
CA LEU A 272 -5.25 11.15 21.02
C LEU A 272 -5.09 9.75 21.59
N LEU A 273 -3.87 9.23 21.55
CA LEU A 273 -3.47 8.05 22.29
C LEU A 273 -2.53 8.46 23.41
N ASP A 274 -2.86 8.05 24.64
CA ASP A 274 -1.92 8.02 25.75
C ASP A 274 -1.09 6.72 25.66
N PRO A 275 0.21 6.79 25.35
CA PRO A 275 1.07 5.61 25.22
C PRO A 275 1.26 4.85 26.55
N LYS A 276 1.12 5.52 27.69
CA LYS A 276 1.26 4.89 29.01
C LYS A 276 0.01 4.12 29.38
N ALA A 277 -1.16 4.76 29.21
CA ALA A 277 -2.44 4.15 29.55
C ALA A 277 -2.97 3.22 28.46
N GLY A 278 -2.52 3.37 27.20
CA GLY A 278 -3.06 2.63 26.07
C GLY A 278 -4.46 3.07 25.65
N THR A 279 -4.86 4.29 26.02
CA THR A 279 -6.22 4.77 25.88
C THR A 279 -6.33 5.78 24.77
N TRP A 280 -7.31 5.56 23.92
CA TRP A 280 -7.70 6.47 22.85
C TRP A 280 -8.77 7.45 23.34
N SER A 281 -8.72 8.68 22.86
CA SER A 281 -9.73 9.73 23.07
C SER A 281 -10.04 10.48 21.78
N VAL A 282 -11.26 11.02 21.68
CA VAL A 282 -11.67 11.88 20.55
C VAL A 282 -11.34 13.33 20.89
N VAL A 283 -10.69 14.03 19.96
CA VAL A 283 -10.46 15.46 20.08
C VAL A 283 -11.52 16.21 19.30
N GLU A 284 -12.22 17.12 19.98
CA GLU A 284 -13.10 18.07 19.31
C GLU A 284 -12.26 19.21 18.74
N CYS A 285 -12.34 19.39 17.43
CA CYS A 285 -11.64 20.46 16.73
C CYS A 285 -12.62 21.56 16.34
N SER A 286 -12.08 22.78 16.19
CA SER A 286 -12.79 23.91 15.61
C SER A 286 -12.15 24.32 14.28
N ALA A 287 -12.86 25.10 13.48
CA ALA A 287 -12.32 25.71 12.26
C ALA A 287 -12.13 27.23 12.43
N GLU A 288 -11.46 27.84 11.48
CA GLU A 288 -11.43 29.29 11.33
C GLU A 288 -12.82 29.90 11.17
N GLU A 289 -12.98 31.16 11.59
CA GLU A 289 -14.30 31.81 11.49
C GLU A 289 -14.70 31.93 10.03
N GLY A 290 -15.87 31.38 9.68
CA GLY A 290 -16.34 31.32 8.30
C GLY A 290 -15.85 30.11 7.49
N GLU A 291 -15.05 29.22 8.09
CA GLU A 291 -14.58 27.99 7.43
C GLU A 291 -15.32 26.73 7.91
N GLU A 292 -15.43 25.74 7.03
CA GLU A 292 -15.88 24.40 7.40
C GLU A 292 -14.72 23.54 7.88
N LEU A 293 -15.00 22.62 8.80
CA LEU A 293 -14.06 21.58 9.20
C LEU A 293 -13.66 20.72 7.99
N PRO A 294 -12.37 20.34 7.89
CA PRO A 294 -11.91 19.51 6.79
C PRO A 294 -12.67 18.19 6.66
N LYS A 295 -12.95 17.77 5.42
CA LYS A 295 -13.56 16.46 5.14
C LYS A 295 -12.55 15.32 5.36
N PRO A 296 -13.02 14.11 5.71
CA PRO A 296 -12.16 12.94 5.82
C PRO A 296 -11.37 12.68 4.54
N ARG A 297 -10.12 12.25 4.72
CA ARG A 297 -9.23 11.84 3.64
C ARG A 297 -8.24 10.81 4.17
N GLY A 298 -7.65 10.03 3.27
CA GLY A 298 -6.50 9.19 3.59
C GLY A 298 -5.43 9.29 2.52
N GLY A 299 -4.25 8.74 2.81
CA GLY A 299 -3.08 8.84 1.95
C GLY A 299 -2.50 10.26 1.87
N HIS A 300 -2.87 11.15 2.80
CA HIS A 300 -2.27 12.47 2.99
C HIS A 300 -0.98 12.37 3.79
N SER A 301 -0.16 13.42 3.72
CA SER A 301 0.99 13.59 4.62
C SER A 301 0.63 14.52 5.78
N GLY A 302 1.29 14.35 6.93
CA GLY A 302 1.17 15.20 8.11
C GLY A 302 2.55 15.48 8.70
N LEU A 303 2.98 16.74 8.70
CA LEU A 303 4.29 17.17 9.20
C LEU A 303 4.14 18.24 10.28
N LEU A 304 4.74 18.01 11.44
CA LEU A 304 4.60 18.89 12.60
C LEU A 304 5.75 19.92 12.65
N VAL A 305 5.41 21.21 12.62
CA VAL A 305 6.34 22.34 12.79
C VAL A 305 5.90 23.17 14.00
N GLY A 306 6.66 23.09 15.10
CA GLY A 306 6.22 23.66 16.37
C GLY A 306 4.91 23.02 16.84
N SER A 307 3.85 23.81 17.01
CA SER A 307 2.49 23.31 17.30
C SER A 307 1.63 23.07 16.06
N ARG A 308 2.10 23.44 14.86
CA ARG A 308 1.31 23.42 13.63
C ARG A 308 1.54 22.12 12.87
N LEU A 309 0.51 21.30 12.77
CA LEU A 309 0.51 20.10 11.93
C LEU A 309 0.02 20.47 10.53
N PHE A 310 0.95 20.48 9.57
CA PHE A 310 0.67 20.70 8.16
C PHE A 310 0.19 19.40 7.52
N VAL A 311 -1.01 19.42 6.96
CA VAL A 311 -1.66 18.30 6.27
C VAL A 311 -1.79 18.63 4.80
N PHE A 312 -1.23 17.79 3.92
CA PHE A 312 -1.25 18.03 2.48
C PHE A 312 -1.71 16.79 1.72
N GLY A 313 -2.52 17.03 0.69
CA GLY A 313 -2.96 16.03 -0.26
C GLY A 313 -3.90 14.99 0.32
N GLY A 314 -3.74 13.74 -0.12
CA GLY A 314 -4.61 12.61 0.17
C GLY A 314 -5.74 12.46 -0.83
N GLU A 315 -6.67 11.56 -0.56
CA GLU A 315 -7.87 11.34 -1.37
C GLU A 315 -9.12 11.30 -0.51
N ASP A 316 -10.24 11.75 -1.07
CA ASP A 316 -11.54 11.71 -0.40
C ASP A 316 -12.19 10.31 -0.48
N VAL A 317 -13.39 10.18 0.08
CA VAL A 317 -14.18 8.92 0.05
C VAL A 317 -14.54 8.46 -1.37
N MET A 318 -14.54 9.38 -2.34
CA MET A 318 -14.76 9.10 -3.76
C MET A 318 -13.44 8.81 -4.50
N ARG A 319 -12.34 8.62 -3.76
CA ARG A 319 -10.99 8.34 -4.28
C ARG A 319 -10.45 9.46 -5.18
N ARG A 320 -10.94 10.69 -5.02
CA ARG A 320 -10.43 11.84 -5.77
C ARG A 320 -9.21 12.40 -5.04
N PRO A 321 -8.08 12.60 -5.73
CA PRO A 321 -6.91 13.21 -5.12
C PRO A 321 -7.22 14.67 -4.73
N LEU A 322 -6.67 15.08 -3.59
CA LEU A 322 -6.82 16.41 -3.02
C LEU A 322 -5.46 17.13 -3.13
N GLY A 323 -5.48 18.46 -3.27
CA GLY A 323 -4.27 19.29 -3.39
C GLY A 323 -4.22 20.44 -2.41
N GLU A 324 -5.13 20.47 -1.44
CA GLU A 324 -5.18 21.54 -0.45
C GLU A 324 -4.13 21.34 0.65
N LEU A 325 -3.65 22.47 1.19
CA LEU A 325 -2.84 22.53 2.39
C LEU A 325 -3.74 22.95 3.57
N LEU A 326 -3.80 22.10 4.59
CA LEU A 326 -4.52 22.34 5.83
C LEU A 326 -3.52 22.47 6.98
N VAL A 327 -3.84 23.27 7.98
CA VAL A 327 -3.05 23.35 9.22
C VAL A 327 -3.94 23.10 10.41
N LEU A 328 -3.55 22.15 11.25
CA LEU A 328 -4.13 21.95 12.58
C LEU A 328 -3.14 22.48 13.63
N ASP A 329 -3.52 23.52 14.36
CA ASP A 329 -2.74 23.95 15.52
C ASP A 329 -3.06 23.04 16.72
N LEU A 330 -2.10 22.22 17.14
CA LEU A 330 -2.26 21.25 18.24
C LEU A 330 -2.31 21.90 19.64
N ALA A 331 -2.00 23.20 19.75
CA ALA A 331 -2.17 23.94 21.00
C ALA A 331 -3.63 24.39 21.22
N THR A 332 -4.33 24.71 20.13
CA THR A 332 -5.70 25.24 20.14
C THR A 332 -6.75 24.28 19.59
N TRP A 333 -6.31 23.19 18.93
CA TRP A 333 -7.13 22.23 18.19
C TRP A 333 -8.00 22.89 17.12
N ARG A 334 -7.44 23.91 16.47
CA ARG A 334 -8.11 24.71 15.45
C ARG A 334 -7.51 24.47 14.08
N TRP A 335 -8.38 24.18 13.11
CA TRP A 335 -8.06 24.07 11.70
C TRP A 335 -8.04 25.43 11.02
N SER A 336 -7.11 25.60 10.09
CA SER A 336 -7.05 26.74 9.18
C SER A 336 -6.58 26.32 7.79
N ARG A 337 -6.84 27.18 6.80
CA ARG A 337 -6.38 27.05 5.42
C ARG A 337 -5.46 28.23 5.10
N PRO A 338 -4.16 28.09 5.37
CA PRO A 338 -3.26 29.21 5.15
C PRO A 338 -3.18 29.55 3.66
N GLU A 339 -3.12 30.84 3.34
CA GLU A 339 -2.78 31.28 2.01
C GLU A 339 -1.35 30.85 1.68
N THR A 340 -1.14 30.39 0.44
CA THR A 340 0.18 30.01 -0.06
C THR A 340 0.48 30.77 -1.33
N SER A 341 1.77 31.02 -1.56
CA SER A 341 2.28 31.66 -2.78
C SER A 341 3.13 30.68 -3.59
N GLY A 342 3.56 31.11 -4.78
CA GLY A 342 4.31 30.26 -5.71
C GLY A 342 3.43 29.31 -6.50
N THR A 343 4.04 28.27 -7.06
CA THR A 343 3.31 27.21 -7.78
C THR A 343 3.14 26.03 -6.85
N ALA A 344 1.92 25.74 -6.43
CA ALA A 344 1.63 24.60 -5.57
C ALA A 344 1.60 23.29 -6.37
N PRO A 345 1.97 22.15 -5.75
CA PRO A 345 1.72 20.83 -6.32
C PRO A 345 0.24 20.61 -6.66
N GLY A 346 -0.01 19.97 -7.81
CA GLY A 346 -1.36 19.48 -8.15
C GLY A 346 -1.85 18.41 -7.17
N PRO A 347 -3.18 18.11 -7.17
CA PRO A 347 -3.79 17.11 -6.29
C PRO A 347 -3.11 15.75 -6.35
N ARG A 348 -2.88 15.12 -5.19
CA ARG A 348 -2.18 13.84 -5.07
C ARG A 348 -2.47 13.11 -3.76
N SER A 349 -2.47 11.78 -3.81
CA SER A 349 -2.44 10.89 -2.65
C SER A 349 -1.20 9.99 -2.68
N ALA A 350 -0.88 9.40 -1.52
CA ALA A 350 0.19 8.43 -1.35
C ALA A 350 1.58 8.92 -1.82
N HIS A 351 1.85 10.22 -1.67
CA HIS A 351 3.18 10.80 -1.80
C HIS A 351 4.01 10.58 -0.53
N ALA A 352 5.33 10.59 -0.64
CA ALA A 352 6.18 10.75 0.53
C ALA A 352 6.32 12.23 0.87
N ALA A 353 6.35 12.56 2.15
CA ALA A 353 6.68 13.89 2.62
C ALA A 353 7.63 13.81 3.81
N ALA A 354 8.49 14.83 3.94
CA ALA A 354 9.40 14.93 5.06
C ALA A 354 9.63 16.40 5.44
N LEU A 355 9.93 16.63 6.72
CA LEU A 355 10.28 17.95 7.23
C LEU A 355 11.80 18.04 7.38
N TYR A 356 12.40 19.01 6.71
CA TYR A 356 13.83 19.29 6.78
C TYR A 356 14.09 20.62 7.50
N SER A 357 15.07 20.63 8.40
CA SER A 357 15.51 21.81 9.15
C SER A 357 14.37 22.55 9.88
N ASP A 358 13.36 21.80 10.36
CA ASP A 358 12.16 22.32 11.03
C ASP A 358 11.41 23.44 10.26
N ARG A 359 11.60 23.52 8.94
CA ARG A 359 11.09 24.62 8.12
C ARG A 359 10.61 24.19 6.75
N TYR A 360 11.34 23.31 6.07
CA TYR A 360 11.07 22.95 4.69
C TYR A 360 10.27 21.66 4.65
N MET A 361 9.00 21.78 4.25
CA MET A 361 8.17 20.62 3.95
C MET A 361 8.44 20.17 2.52
N LEU A 362 9.00 18.96 2.38
CA LEU A 362 9.28 18.32 1.11
C LEU A 362 8.16 17.35 0.75
N VAL A 363 7.77 17.29 -0.51
CA VAL A 363 6.76 16.37 -1.05
C VAL A 363 7.29 15.74 -2.33
N PHE A 364 7.33 14.41 -2.39
CA PHE A 364 7.83 13.67 -3.54
C PHE A 364 6.81 12.64 -4.04
N GLY A 365 6.62 12.63 -5.37
CA GLY A 365 5.78 11.64 -6.05
C GLY A 365 4.31 11.68 -5.66
N GLY A 366 3.71 10.50 -5.48
CA GLY A 366 2.28 10.29 -5.27
C GLY A 366 1.47 10.58 -6.54
N GLY A 367 0.15 10.59 -6.45
CA GLY A 367 -0.69 10.97 -7.58
C GLY A 367 -2.10 10.45 -7.44
N SER A 368 -2.61 9.85 -8.51
CA SER A 368 -3.89 9.17 -8.53
C SER A 368 -3.69 7.68 -8.82
N VAL A 369 -4.77 6.93 -8.76
CA VAL A 369 -4.76 5.49 -9.09
C VAL A 369 -4.42 5.23 -10.56
N ALA A 370 -4.51 6.22 -11.45
CA ALA A 370 -4.04 6.10 -12.83
C ALA A 370 -2.61 6.60 -13.04
N HIS A 371 -2.24 7.66 -12.33
CA HIS A 371 -1.02 8.40 -12.63
C HIS A 371 -0.16 8.56 -11.38
N CYS A 372 1.09 8.11 -11.45
CA CYS A 372 2.10 8.43 -10.45
C CYS A 372 2.95 9.61 -10.94
N ASN A 373 3.36 10.47 -10.02
CA ASN A 373 4.28 11.58 -10.26
C ASN A 373 5.69 11.21 -9.76
N ASN A 374 6.70 11.95 -10.20
CA ASN A 374 8.08 11.93 -9.68
C ASN A 374 8.60 13.34 -9.37
N GLU A 375 7.70 14.31 -9.23
CA GLU A 375 8.06 15.70 -8.94
C GLU A 375 8.48 15.84 -7.47
N LEU A 376 9.48 16.69 -7.21
CA LEU A 376 9.86 17.18 -5.89
C LEU A 376 9.29 18.59 -5.70
N TRP A 377 8.54 18.78 -4.62
CA TRP A 377 7.99 20.06 -4.21
C TRP A 377 8.50 20.43 -2.83
N MET A 378 8.68 21.73 -2.60
CA MET A 378 9.10 22.27 -1.32
C MET A 378 8.19 23.43 -0.92
N LEU A 379 7.67 23.37 0.30
CA LEU A 379 7.01 24.49 0.97
C LEU A 379 7.95 25.03 2.06
N ASP A 380 8.26 26.32 1.99
CA ASP A 380 8.86 27.03 3.12
C ASP A 380 7.75 27.40 4.11
N THR A 381 7.72 26.76 5.28
CA THR A 381 6.65 26.97 6.28
C THR A 381 6.74 28.29 7.05
N GLU A 382 7.81 29.07 6.85
CA GLU A 382 7.90 30.44 7.38
C GLU A 382 7.29 31.44 6.40
N THR A 383 7.58 31.32 5.10
CA THR A 383 7.09 32.24 4.07
C THR A 383 5.76 31.79 3.44
N MET A 384 5.37 30.54 3.65
CA MET A 384 4.23 29.86 3.00
C MET A 384 4.33 29.84 1.47
N GLU A 385 5.56 29.81 0.94
CA GLU A 385 5.83 29.79 -0.50
C GLU A 385 6.18 28.39 -1.00
N TRP A 386 5.48 27.93 -2.03
CA TRP A 386 5.80 26.70 -2.75
C TRP A 386 6.82 26.95 -3.85
N SER A 387 7.76 26.02 -3.99
CA SER A 387 8.77 26.00 -5.05
C SER A 387 9.09 24.57 -5.49
N GLN A 388 9.76 24.45 -6.64
CA GLN A 388 10.38 23.22 -7.09
C GLN A 388 11.90 23.40 -7.06
N PRO A 389 12.63 22.73 -6.16
CA PRO A 389 14.09 22.68 -6.22
C PRO A 389 14.57 22.03 -7.52
N GLU A 390 15.68 22.52 -8.07
CA GLU A 390 16.32 21.87 -9.22
C GLU A 390 16.84 20.49 -8.80
N ALA A 391 16.52 19.46 -9.59
CA ALA A 391 16.92 18.09 -9.32
C ALA A 391 18.10 17.69 -10.22
N GLU A 392 19.20 17.26 -9.59
CA GLU A 392 20.36 16.67 -10.24
C GLU A 392 20.45 15.17 -9.93
N GLY A 393 21.22 14.43 -10.73
CA GLY A 393 21.41 12.98 -10.57
C GLY A 393 20.24 12.12 -11.09
N PRO A 394 20.25 10.80 -10.80
CA PRO A 394 19.18 9.89 -11.21
C PRO A 394 17.90 10.12 -10.40
N VAL A 395 17.00 10.98 -10.92
CA VAL A 395 15.68 11.21 -10.31
C VAL A 395 14.89 9.89 -10.24
N PRO A 396 14.26 9.54 -9.10
CA PRO A 396 13.47 8.33 -9.00
C PRO A 396 12.31 8.33 -10.01
N PRO A 397 11.99 7.19 -10.65
CA PRO A 397 10.85 7.11 -11.56
C PRO A 397 9.52 7.35 -10.82
N PRO A 398 8.45 7.71 -11.56
CA PRO A 398 7.15 8.00 -10.96
C PRO A 398 6.61 6.88 -10.09
N ARG A 399 6.18 7.24 -8.88
CA ARG A 399 5.73 6.27 -7.86
C ARG A 399 4.75 6.85 -6.87
N ALA A 400 3.91 6.00 -6.30
CA ALA A 400 2.99 6.28 -5.20
C ALA A 400 3.08 5.17 -4.15
N GLY A 401 2.63 5.44 -2.92
CA GLY A 401 2.67 4.50 -1.80
C GLY A 401 4.07 4.17 -1.30
N HIS A 402 5.08 4.94 -1.69
CA HIS A 402 6.47 4.75 -1.24
C HIS A 402 6.69 5.40 0.12
N ALA A 403 7.68 4.88 0.85
CA ALA A 403 8.07 5.43 2.13
C ALA A 403 9.24 6.40 1.96
N GLY A 404 9.32 7.40 2.84
CA GLY A 404 10.46 8.30 2.90
C GLY A 404 10.81 8.73 4.31
N ALA A 405 12.10 8.84 4.62
CA ALA A 405 12.57 9.25 5.93
C ALA A 405 13.92 9.99 5.84
N ILE A 406 14.05 11.09 6.58
CA ILE A 406 15.29 11.89 6.64
C ILE A 406 16.18 11.36 7.75
N LEU A 407 17.46 11.13 7.44
CA LEU A 407 18.50 10.80 8.41
C LEU A 407 19.72 11.71 8.16
N GLY A 408 19.94 12.68 9.05
CA GLY A 408 20.89 13.77 8.81
C GLY A 408 20.39 14.68 7.67
N ASP A 409 21.28 15.01 6.73
CA ASP A 409 20.96 15.84 5.58
C ASP A 409 20.55 15.03 4.33
N THR A 410 20.12 13.77 4.54
CA THR A 410 19.77 12.86 3.44
C THR A 410 18.34 12.36 3.61
N TRP A 411 17.52 12.55 2.57
CA TRP A 411 16.19 11.95 2.49
C TRP A 411 16.21 10.66 1.70
N PHE A 412 15.89 9.56 2.35
CA PHE A 412 15.78 8.26 1.70
C PHE A 412 14.36 7.99 1.21
N ILE A 413 14.23 7.44 0.01
CA ILE A 413 12.97 7.02 -0.61
C ILE A 413 13.07 5.54 -0.98
N VAL A 414 12.06 4.74 -0.61
CA VAL A 414 12.05 3.30 -0.89
C VAL A 414 10.64 2.77 -1.09
N GLY A 415 10.51 1.74 -1.93
CA GLY A 415 9.24 1.06 -2.17
C GLY A 415 8.28 1.87 -3.04
N GLY A 416 6.99 1.60 -2.85
CA GLY A 416 5.89 2.13 -3.66
C GLY A 416 5.63 1.32 -4.93
N GLY A 417 4.79 1.86 -5.80
CA GLY A 417 4.45 1.30 -7.11
C GLY A 417 4.21 2.37 -8.15
N ASN A 418 4.32 1.99 -9.42
CA ASN A 418 4.17 2.88 -10.58
C ASN A 418 2.90 2.59 -11.40
N ASN A 419 1.89 2.00 -10.75
CA ASN A 419 0.66 1.48 -11.35
C ASN A 419 0.84 0.29 -12.34
N THR A 420 2.07 -0.20 -12.52
CA THR A 420 2.40 -1.39 -13.34
C THR A 420 3.09 -2.47 -12.51
N SER A 421 3.99 -2.07 -11.63
CA SER A 421 4.81 -2.92 -10.77
C SER A 421 5.20 -2.19 -9.49
N GLY A 422 5.52 -2.94 -8.44
CA GLY A 422 6.21 -2.40 -7.27
C GLY A 422 7.59 -1.85 -7.63
N CYS A 423 8.02 -0.82 -6.93
CA CYS A 423 9.33 -0.20 -7.10
C CYS A 423 10.33 -0.80 -6.11
N ALA A 424 11.37 -1.45 -6.64
CA ALA A 424 12.35 -2.21 -5.86
C ALA A 424 13.60 -1.39 -5.47
N ASP A 425 13.74 -0.22 -6.08
CA ASP A 425 14.86 0.69 -5.93
C ASP A 425 14.75 1.56 -4.66
N MET A 426 15.92 1.93 -4.15
CA MET A 426 16.08 2.86 -3.05
C MET A 426 16.92 4.05 -3.51
N TYR A 427 16.46 5.25 -3.20
CA TYR A 427 17.13 6.49 -3.53
C TYR A 427 17.46 7.29 -2.28
N ALA A 428 18.51 8.09 -2.38
CA ALA A 428 18.90 9.09 -1.40
C ALA A 428 18.92 10.46 -2.07
N LEU A 429 18.40 11.47 -1.39
CA LEU A 429 18.42 12.87 -1.81
C LEU A 429 19.26 13.69 -0.83
N ASP A 430 20.32 14.32 -1.30
CA ASP A 430 21.10 15.28 -0.52
C ASP A 430 20.33 16.60 -0.37
N LEU A 431 20.04 16.96 0.87
CA LEU A 431 19.30 18.16 1.27
C LEU A 431 20.22 19.26 1.82
N SER A 432 21.51 18.99 2.02
CA SER A 432 22.47 19.97 2.52
C SER A 432 22.56 21.26 1.69
N PRO A 433 22.27 21.28 0.37
CA PRO A 433 22.26 22.52 -0.39
C PRO A 433 21.00 23.37 -0.19
N LEU A 434 19.92 22.82 0.39
CA LEU A 434 18.71 23.59 0.65
C LEU A 434 18.95 24.66 1.72
N GLY A 435 18.54 25.89 1.44
CA GLY A 435 18.76 27.05 2.31
C GLY A 435 20.17 27.68 2.22
N ALA A 436 21.10 27.10 1.46
CA ALA A 436 22.49 27.58 1.38
C ALA A 436 22.73 28.71 0.34
N GLY A 437 21.69 29.17 -0.38
CA GLY A 437 21.83 30.21 -1.40
C GLY A 437 20.52 30.58 -2.13
N PRO A 438 20.59 31.46 -3.14
CA PRO A 438 19.42 31.93 -3.89
C PRO A 438 18.84 30.86 -4.85
N VAL A 439 19.64 29.87 -5.24
CA VAL A 439 19.21 28.74 -6.07
C VAL A 439 19.14 27.50 -5.18
N GLN A 440 17.96 26.91 -5.13
CA GLN A 440 17.69 25.69 -4.37
C GLN A 440 17.85 24.50 -5.32
N TRP A 441 18.81 23.63 -5.03
CA TRP A 441 19.05 22.41 -5.81
C TRP A 441 19.22 21.21 -4.87
N THR A 442 19.02 20.02 -5.43
CA THR A 442 19.10 18.75 -4.71
C THR A 442 19.78 17.71 -5.59
N LEU A 443 20.47 16.75 -4.99
CA LEU A 443 21.15 15.67 -5.72
C LEU A 443 20.58 14.31 -5.33
N TRP A 444 20.00 13.62 -6.31
CA TRP A 444 19.57 12.24 -6.17
C TRP A 444 20.74 11.28 -6.37
N THR A 445 20.73 10.19 -5.61
CA THR A 445 21.65 9.06 -5.76
C THR A 445 20.84 7.77 -5.70
N LEU A 446 21.08 6.84 -6.63
CA LEU A 446 20.56 5.48 -6.53
C LEU A 446 21.41 4.71 -5.51
N VAL A 447 20.80 4.35 -4.38
CA VAL A 447 21.45 3.60 -3.30
C VAL A 447 21.60 2.13 -3.68
N GLY A 448 20.57 1.57 -4.32
CA GLY A 448 20.57 0.19 -4.78
C GLY A 448 19.17 -0.35 -5.02
N ASN A 449 19.11 -1.65 -5.29
CA ASN A 449 17.87 -2.37 -5.58
C ASN A 449 17.67 -3.50 -4.58
N THR A 450 16.44 -3.63 -4.11
CA THR A 450 15.94 -4.79 -3.37
C THR A 450 15.19 -5.72 -4.32
N PRO A 451 15.09 -7.02 -4.03
CA PRO A 451 14.24 -7.91 -4.83
C PRO A 451 12.78 -7.45 -4.78
N VAL A 452 12.04 -7.51 -5.90
CA VAL A 452 10.66 -6.99 -6.02
C VAL A 452 9.71 -7.71 -5.04
N GLU A 453 10.00 -8.97 -4.75
CA GLU A 453 9.25 -9.80 -3.81
C GLU A 453 9.53 -9.46 -2.33
N SER A 454 10.56 -8.65 -2.05
CA SER A 454 10.92 -8.19 -0.72
C SER A 454 9.83 -7.27 -0.13
N ALA A 455 9.61 -7.36 1.18
CA ALA A 455 8.70 -6.45 1.88
C ALA A 455 9.09 -4.98 1.73
N ILE A 456 10.36 -4.68 1.48
CA ILE A 456 10.87 -3.32 1.25
C ILE A 456 10.36 -2.72 -0.07
N ALA A 457 10.09 -3.55 -1.08
CA ALA A 457 9.57 -3.14 -2.39
C ALA A 457 8.03 -3.11 -2.37
N SER A 458 7.45 -2.48 -1.36
CA SER A 458 6.00 -2.49 -1.12
C SER A 458 5.36 -1.11 -1.18
N GLU A 459 4.11 -1.07 -1.59
CA GLU A 459 3.21 0.08 -1.39
C GLU A 459 2.71 0.11 0.05
N GLY A 460 2.51 1.32 0.60
CA GLY A 460 1.99 1.53 1.95
C GLY A 460 2.92 1.02 3.07
N LEU A 461 4.21 0.86 2.76
CA LEU A 461 5.28 0.62 3.73
C LEU A 461 5.46 1.85 4.63
N SER A 462 5.75 1.66 5.92
CA SER A 462 6.25 2.76 6.77
C SER A 462 7.77 2.73 6.87
N LEU A 463 8.40 3.90 6.93
CA LEU A 463 9.82 4.07 7.22
C LEU A 463 9.98 5.15 8.30
N GLN A 464 10.69 4.84 9.38
CA GLN A 464 10.92 5.76 10.51
C GLN A 464 12.40 5.86 10.83
N THR A 465 12.89 7.09 10.97
CA THR A 465 14.27 7.35 11.40
C THR A 465 14.42 7.08 12.91
N VAL A 466 15.53 6.47 13.29
CA VAL A 466 15.97 6.31 14.68
C VAL A 466 17.30 7.06 14.84
N PRO A 467 17.27 8.39 15.05
CA PRO A 467 18.48 9.22 14.95
C PRO A 467 19.61 8.79 15.88
N MET A 468 19.27 8.44 17.13
CA MET A 468 20.24 7.99 18.15
C MET A 468 20.98 6.70 17.77
N ALA A 469 20.39 5.88 16.89
CA ALA A 469 21.00 4.65 16.38
C ALA A 469 21.58 4.80 14.97
N GLY A 470 21.41 5.98 14.33
CA GLY A 470 21.87 6.24 12.98
C GLY A 470 21.30 5.27 11.94
N CYS A 471 20.03 4.89 12.09
CA CYS A 471 19.38 3.94 11.21
C CYS A 471 17.92 4.31 10.93
N MET A 472 17.30 3.60 10.00
CA MET A 472 15.87 3.67 9.72
C MET A 472 15.24 2.30 9.90
N VAL A 473 14.00 2.27 10.36
CA VAL A 473 13.22 1.04 10.59
C VAL A 473 12.01 1.06 9.68
N SER A 474 11.79 -0.03 8.95
CA SER A 474 10.60 -0.22 8.12
C SER A 474 9.71 -1.32 8.66
N PHE A 475 8.41 -1.21 8.36
CA PHE A 475 7.39 -2.19 8.75
C PHE A 475 6.22 -2.16 7.78
N GLY A 476 5.63 -3.33 7.54
CA GLY A 476 4.41 -3.48 6.76
C GLY A 476 4.63 -3.45 5.25
N GLY A 477 3.58 -3.09 4.52
CA GLY A 477 3.57 -2.95 3.07
C GLY A 477 2.83 -4.07 2.34
N TYR A 478 2.43 -3.78 1.11
CA TYR A 478 1.81 -4.70 0.18
C TYR A 478 2.52 -4.67 -1.19
N ASN A 479 2.88 -5.84 -1.70
CA ASN A 479 3.45 -6.04 -3.04
C ASN A 479 2.82 -7.25 -3.77
N GLY A 480 1.52 -7.48 -3.54
CA GLY A 480 0.84 -8.74 -3.85
C GLY A 480 0.80 -9.71 -2.67
N ARG A 481 1.60 -9.45 -1.64
CA ARG A 481 1.51 -10.08 -0.31
C ARG A 481 1.56 -8.99 0.75
N TYR A 482 0.79 -9.17 1.82
CA TYR A 482 0.88 -8.32 3.00
C TYR A 482 2.08 -8.73 3.85
N HIS A 483 2.82 -7.74 4.36
CA HIS A 483 4.00 -7.96 5.19
C HIS A 483 3.80 -7.45 6.62
N ASN A 484 4.49 -8.08 7.57
CA ASN A 484 4.69 -7.61 8.95
C ASN A 484 6.15 -7.80 9.40
N ALA A 485 7.07 -7.96 8.45
CA ALA A 485 8.48 -8.02 8.76
C ALA A 485 8.97 -6.63 9.18
N VAL A 486 9.90 -6.61 10.13
CA VAL A 486 10.66 -5.41 10.47
C VAL A 486 11.99 -5.50 9.76
N HIS A 487 12.40 -4.39 9.15
CA HIS A 487 13.73 -4.26 8.57
C HIS A 487 14.40 -3.00 9.07
N VAL A 488 15.73 -3.05 9.16
CA VAL A 488 16.56 -1.94 9.59
C VAL A 488 17.55 -1.63 8.49
N TYR A 489 17.59 -0.39 8.04
CA TYR A 489 18.61 0.11 7.14
C TYR A 489 19.60 0.98 7.91
N ARG A 490 20.90 0.70 7.77
CA ARG A 490 21.97 1.54 8.31
C ARG A 490 22.86 2.01 7.16
N PRO A 491 22.91 3.32 6.86
CA PRO A 491 23.91 3.85 5.95
C PRO A 491 25.32 3.69 6.55
N GLU A 492 26.28 3.29 5.73
CA GLU A 492 27.68 3.17 6.14
C GLU A 492 28.26 4.54 6.51
N GLY A 493 29.15 4.57 7.51
CA GLY A 493 29.85 5.79 7.93
C GLY A 493 29.03 6.85 8.66
N TYR A 494 27.69 6.75 8.70
CA TYR A 494 26.82 7.79 9.29
C TYR A 494 27.17 8.14 10.75
N LEU A 495 27.34 7.13 11.62
CA LEU A 495 27.68 7.35 13.03
C LEU A 495 29.08 7.95 13.23
N ALA A 496 30.02 7.64 12.32
CA ALA A 496 31.37 8.21 12.37
C ALA A 496 31.37 9.67 11.91
N ALA A 497 30.54 10.02 10.92
CA ALA A 497 30.40 11.37 10.39
C ALA A 497 29.56 12.30 11.29
N SER A 498 28.57 11.76 12.02
CA SER A 498 27.64 12.56 12.85
C SER A 498 28.22 13.01 14.20
N GLY A 499 29.41 12.56 14.58
CA GLY A 499 30.03 12.89 15.87
C GLY A 499 29.24 12.41 17.09
N MET A 500 28.18 11.61 16.91
CA MET A 500 27.39 11.05 17.98
C MET A 500 28.11 9.85 18.61
N LEU A 501 28.34 9.90 19.93
CA LEU A 501 28.86 8.75 20.66
C LEU A 501 27.80 7.63 20.66
N PRO A 502 28.16 6.40 20.24
CA PRO A 502 27.21 5.29 20.25
C PRO A 502 26.75 5.00 21.68
N SER A 503 25.44 4.80 21.88
CA SER A 503 24.91 4.31 23.15
C SER A 503 25.55 2.94 23.48
N PRO A 504 26.04 2.70 24.70
CA PRO A 504 26.73 1.46 25.07
C PRO A 504 25.85 0.19 24.99
N ALA A 505 24.52 0.34 24.83
CA ALA A 505 23.60 -0.78 24.63
C ALA A 505 23.54 -1.31 23.18
N LEU A 506 23.88 -0.49 22.18
CA LEU A 506 23.70 -0.79 20.76
C LEU A 506 24.72 -1.77 20.15
N PRO A 507 26.01 -1.82 20.57
CA PRO A 507 26.95 -2.82 20.06
C PRO A 507 26.53 -4.26 20.38
N ALA A 508 25.88 -4.48 21.53
CA ALA A 508 25.33 -5.78 21.90
C ALA A 508 24.14 -6.17 21.00
N VAL A 509 23.28 -5.21 20.66
CA VAL A 509 22.15 -5.41 19.72
C VAL A 509 22.66 -5.65 18.29
N ALA A 510 23.70 -4.95 17.85
CA ALA A 510 24.32 -5.16 16.54
C ALA A 510 25.02 -6.52 16.44
N ALA A 511 25.71 -6.95 17.50
CA ALA A 511 26.31 -8.29 17.58
C ALA A 511 25.23 -9.39 17.57
N ALA A 512 24.15 -9.21 18.34
CA ALA A 512 23.03 -10.15 18.35
C ALA A 512 22.29 -10.20 17.00
N ALA A 513 22.18 -9.07 16.29
CA ALA A 513 21.60 -9.01 14.96
C ALA A 513 22.45 -9.76 13.91
N ALA A 514 23.78 -9.59 13.95
CA ALA A 514 24.69 -10.32 13.06
C ALA A 514 24.69 -11.84 13.33
N GLU A 515 24.58 -12.26 14.59
CA GLU A 515 24.47 -13.68 14.96
C GLU A 515 23.12 -14.28 14.52
N ALA A 516 22.03 -13.51 14.68
CA ALA A 516 20.71 -13.90 14.20
C ALA A 516 20.64 -13.99 12.66
N GLU A 517 21.38 -13.14 11.94
CA GLU A 517 21.48 -13.15 10.48
C GLU A 517 22.13 -14.45 9.98
N LYS A 518 23.27 -14.81 10.58
CA LYS A 518 23.94 -16.09 10.28
C LYS A 518 23.01 -17.28 10.53
N ALA A 519 22.30 -17.29 11.66
CA ALA A 519 21.36 -18.35 11.98
C ALA A 519 20.16 -18.40 11.01
N ALA A 520 19.69 -17.24 10.53
CA ALA A 520 18.60 -17.16 9.56
C ALA A 520 19.03 -17.65 8.16
N GLU A 521 20.26 -17.37 7.75
CA GLU A 521 20.83 -17.84 6.48
C GLU A 521 21.00 -19.37 6.49
N GLU A 522 21.51 -19.93 7.60
CA GLU A 522 21.58 -21.38 7.82
C GLU A 522 20.18 -22.03 7.80
N ALA A 523 19.19 -21.40 8.44
CA ALA A 523 17.81 -21.89 8.44
C ALA A 523 17.14 -21.84 7.06
N ARG A 524 17.41 -20.80 6.26
CA ARG A 524 16.92 -20.69 4.87
C ARG A 524 17.53 -21.77 3.99
N ALA A 525 18.84 -21.99 4.07
CA ALA A 525 19.50 -23.07 3.34
C ALA A 525 18.94 -24.45 3.72
N ALA A 526 18.65 -24.67 5.01
CA ALA A 526 18.02 -25.91 5.47
C ALA A 526 16.59 -26.07 4.93
N LEU A 527 15.80 -24.99 4.88
CA LEU A 527 14.44 -25.01 4.35
C LEU A 527 14.42 -25.32 2.85
N GLU A 528 15.30 -24.71 2.06
CA GLU A 528 15.43 -24.98 0.63
C GLU A 528 15.81 -26.45 0.37
N ALA A 529 16.73 -26.99 1.18
CA ALA A 529 17.10 -28.40 1.10
C ALA A 529 15.91 -29.33 1.41
N GLU A 530 15.07 -28.97 2.37
CA GLU A 530 13.88 -29.77 2.73
C GLU A 530 12.77 -29.65 1.68
N GLN A 531 12.56 -28.46 1.12
CA GLN A 531 11.64 -28.25 -0.01
C GLN A 531 12.07 -29.05 -1.25
N ALA A 532 13.38 -29.10 -1.55
CA ALA A 532 13.91 -29.93 -2.62
C ALA A 532 13.66 -31.43 -2.39
N LYS A 533 13.73 -31.92 -1.14
CA LYS A 533 13.36 -33.30 -0.79
C LYS A 533 11.86 -33.54 -0.95
N SER A 534 11.03 -32.61 -0.47
CA SER A 534 9.56 -32.69 -0.59
C SER A 534 9.14 -32.79 -2.06
N MET A 535 9.73 -31.99 -2.94
CA MET A 535 9.43 -32.00 -4.37
C MET A 535 9.81 -33.34 -5.02
N ARG A 536 10.92 -33.98 -4.60
CA ARG A 536 11.30 -35.32 -5.07
C ARG A 536 10.30 -36.38 -4.62
N LEU A 537 9.88 -36.34 -3.36
CA LEU A 537 8.86 -37.24 -2.81
C LEU A 537 7.51 -37.08 -3.52
N GLU A 538 7.10 -35.86 -3.88
CA GLU A 538 5.87 -35.64 -4.63
C GLU A 538 5.90 -36.28 -6.02
N VAL A 539 7.06 -36.24 -6.70
CA VAL A 539 7.25 -36.94 -7.98
C VAL A 539 7.16 -38.46 -7.78
N GLU A 540 7.84 -39.02 -6.78
CA GLU A 540 7.78 -40.47 -6.49
C GLU A 540 6.35 -40.93 -6.15
N VAL A 541 5.58 -40.13 -5.40
CA VAL A 541 4.19 -40.41 -5.07
C VAL A 541 3.30 -40.36 -6.33
N ALA A 542 3.55 -39.42 -7.25
CA ALA A 542 2.82 -39.34 -8.50
C ALA A 542 3.09 -40.58 -9.39
N GLU A 543 4.34 -41.03 -9.47
CA GLU A 543 4.73 -42.24 -10.21
C GLU A 543 4.08 -43.49 -9.59
N ALA A 544 4.11 -43.64 -8.27
CA ALA A 544 3.48 -44.77 -7.57
C ALA A 544 1.96 -44.82 -7.80
N ARG A 545 1.28 -43.66 -7.83
CA ARG A 545 -0.15 -43.58 -8.15
C ARG A 545 -0.44 -44.00 -9.59
N GLN A 546 0.44 -43.68 -10.54
CA GLN A 546 0.29 -44.10 -11.93
C GLN A 546 0.40 -45.64 -12.05
N GLU A 547 1.36 -46.26 -11.38
CA GLU A 547 1.50 -47.72 -11.37
C GLU A 547 0.33 -48.42 -10.69
N LEU A 548 -0.19 -47.87 -9.60
CA LEU A 548 -1.40 -48.40 -8.96
C LEU A 548 -2.59 -48.40 -9.92
N GLY A 549 -2.79 -47.31 -10.67
CA GLY A 549 -3.83 -47.22 -11.70
C GLY A 549 -3.69 -48.30 -12.78
N ARG A 550 -2.46 -48.59 -13.23
CA ARG A 550 -2.20 -49.69 -14.18
C ARG A 550 -2.53 -51.06 -13.60
N MET A 551 -2.19 -51.29 -12.32
CA MET A 551 -2.51 -52.55 -11.65
C MET A 551 -4.02 -52.76 -11.53
N GLU A 552 -4.78 -51.71 -11.15
CA GLU A 552 -6.25 -51.77 -11.08
C GLU A 552 -6.90 -52.07 -12.44
N GLU A 553 -6.33 -51.54 -13.52
CA GLU A 553 -6.79 -51.83 -14.89
C GLU A 553 -6.52 -53.29 -15.29
N LEU A 554 -5.33 -53.80 -15.00
CA LEU A 554 -4.98 -55.21 -15.22
C LEU A 554 -5.87 -56.15 -14.39
N GLU A 555 -6.21 -55.80 -13.15
CA GLU A 555 -7.15 -56.57 -12.34
C GLU A 555 -8.56 -56.63 -12.97
N ARG A 556 -9.05 -55.49 -13.48
CA ARG A 556 -10.33 -55.46 -14.22
C ARG A 556 -10.29 -56.34 -15.46
N GLU A 557 -9.20 -56.31 -16.23
CA GLU A 557 -9.04 -57.17 -17.40
C GLU A 557 -8.99 -58.65 -17.02
N LEU A 558 -8.26 -59.01 -15.96
CA LEU A 558 -8.20 -60.38 -15.44
C LEU A 558 -9.58 -60.88 -15.01
N GLN A 559 -10.37 -60.01 -14.39
CA GLN A 559 -11.73 -60.32 -13.95
C GLN A 559 -12.67 -60.54 -15.14
N LYS A 560 -12.59 -59.70 -16.19
CA LYS A 560 -13.30 -59.92 -17.47
C LYS A 560 -12.90 -61.24 -18.14
N TYR A 561 -11.60 -61.56 -18.12
CA TYR A 561 -11.10 -62.82 -18.68
C TYR A 561 -11.61 -64.04 -17.90
N ARG A 562 -11.72 -63.96 -16.57
CA ARG A 562 -12.30 -65.02 -15.74
C ARG A 562 -13.77 -65.27 -16.07
N LEU A 563 -14.57 -64.21 -16.17
CA LEU A 563 -15.99 -64.31 -16.53
C LEU A 563 -16.21 -64.92 -17.92
N THR A 564 -15.45 -64.46 -18.93
CA THR A 564 -15.52 -65.03 -20.29
C THR A 564 -15.02 -66.47 -20.39
N LYS A 565 -14.07 -66.88 -19.53
CA LYS A 565 -13.63 -68.28 -19.42
C LYS A 565 -14.69 -69.17 -18.76
N GLU A 566 -15.44 -68.66 -17.79
CA GLU A 566 -16.57 -69.37 -17.18
C GLU A 566 -17.75 -69.50 -18.16
N GLU A 567 -18.05 -68.47 -18.95
CA GLU A 567 -19.04 -68.55 -20.05
C GLU A 567 -18.64 -69.61 -21.10
N LYS A 568 -17.36 -69.67 -21.49
CA LYS A 568 -16.85 -70.71 -22.41
C LYS A 568 -16.85 -72.12 -21.80
N LYS A 569 -16.74 -72.26 -20.47
CA LYS A 569 -16.94 -73.55 -19.78
C LYS A 569 -18.43 -73.93 -19.69
N GLY A 570 -19.33 -72.94 -19.60
CA GLY A 570 -20.78 -73.14 -19.60
C GLY A 570 -21.35 -73.51 -20.98
N SER A 571 -20.77 -73.01 -22.08
CA SER A 571 -21.34 -73.18 -23.42
C SER A 571 -20.82 -74.40 -24.21
N GLY A 572 -19.90 -75.20 -23.65
CA GLY A 572 -19.21 -76.28 -24.38
C GLY A 572 -19.56 -77.72 -23.97
N LEU A 573 -20.22 -77.93 -22.83
CA LEU A 573 -20.50 -79.29 -22.33
C LEU A 573 -21.96 -79.52 -21.89
N TRP A 574 -22.74 -78.46 -21.65
CA TRP A 574 -24.15 -78.59 -21.24
C TRP A 574 -25.13 -78.77 -22.41
N ASN A 575 -24.82 -78.25 -23.61
CA ASN A 575 -25.66 -78.43 -24.80
C ASN A 575 -25.54 -79.80 -25.48
N TYR A 576 -24.79 -80.75 -24.91
CA TYR A 576 -24.71 -82.13 -25.40
C TYR A 576 -25.41 -83.14 -24.46
N ILE A 577 -25.88 -82.74 -23.27
CA ILE A 577 -26.44 -83.67 -22.26
C ILE A 577 -27.93 -83.42 -21.95
N SER A 578 -28.47 -82.20 -22.12
CA SER A 578 -29.91 -81.97 -21.98
C SER A 578 -30.60 -81.96 -23.35
N GLY A 579 -30.88 -83.15 -23.87
CA GLY A 579 -31.90 -83.29 -24.91
C GLY A 579 -33.28 -83.03 -24.32
N ALA A 580 -33.75 -81.79 -24.40
CA ALA A 580 -35.15 -81.39 -24.20
C ALA A 580 -35.39 -80.05 -24.92
#